data_AF-A0A857J2X7-F1
#
_entry.id   AF-A0A857J2X7-F1
#
_cell.length_a   1.000
_cell.length_b   1.000
_cell.length_c   1.000
_cell.angle_alpha   90.00
_cell.angle_beta   90.00
_cell.angle_gamma   90.00
#
_symmetry.space_group_name_H-M   'P 1'
#
loop_
_entity.id
_entity.type
_entity.pdbx_description
1 polymer ?
#
loop_
_entity_poly.entity_id
_entity_poly.type
_entity_poly.pdbx_seq_one_letter_code
_entity_poly.pdbx_strand_id
1 'polypeptide(L)'
;MRALLQALPRLPAAPDGQVDFARADPVLLALVRDEAQTVLQVVQRGQGAIGRLLACSAVAIESGDIDADSVESLGYFLAEVGDFAVACWVMSCACRATLAASSGSGVRAGP
;
A
#
# COMPACT_ATOMS: atom_id res chain seq x y z
N MET A 1 6.67 1.57 -5.59
CA MET A 1 5.48 1.23 -6.42
C MET A 1 5.84 0.35 -7.61
N ARG A 2 6.78 0.72 -8.51
CA ARG A 2 7.17 -0.14 -9.64
C ARG A 2 7.61 -1.55 -9.20
N ALA A 3 8.50 -1.64 -8.20
CA ALA A 3 8.97 -2.92 -7.70
C ALA A 3 7.84 -3.77 -7.09
N LEU A 4 6.93 -3.15 -6.32
CA LEU A 4 5.69 -3.81 -5.87
C LEU A 4 4.90 -4.39 -7.05
N LEU A 5 4.59 -3.58 -8.06
CA LEU A 5 3.81 -4.01 -9.23
C LEU A 5 4.51 -5.12 -10.04
N GLN A 6 5.84 -5.17 -10.03
CA GLN A 6 6.61 -6.26 -10.65
C GLN A 6 6.64 -7.53 -9.80
N ALA A 7 6.50 -7.40 -8.48
CA ALA A 7 6.46 -8.53 -7.55
C ALA A 7 5.08 -9.20 -7.51
N LEU A 8 3.99 -8.43 -7.61
CA LEU A 8 2.61 -8.94 -7.49
C LEU A 8 2.28 -10.12 -8.44
N PRO A 9 2.61 -10.08 -9.75
CA PRO A 9 2.30 -11.19 -10.67
C PRO A 9 3.05 -12.49 -10.36
N ARG A 10 4.07 -12.43 -9.50
CA ARG A 10 4.87 -13.60 -9.10
C ARG A 10 4.25 -14.31 -7.90
N LEU A 11 3.27 -13.70 -7.23
CA LEU A 11 2.56 -14.32 -6.13
C LEU A 11 1.66 -15.45 -6.66
N PRO A 12 1.62 -16.61 -5.98
CA PRO A 12 0.68 -17.65 -6.34
C PRO A 12 -0.76 -17.17 -6.10
N ALA A 13 -1.64 -17.52 -7.01
CA ALA A 13 -3.08 -17.26 -6.91
C ALA A 13 -3.82 -18.53 -6.50
N ALA A 14 -4.78 -18.38 -5.60
CA ALA A 14 -5.78 -19.38 -5.30
C ALA A 14 -6.85 -19.44 -6.42
N PRO A 15 -7.68 -20.51 -6.48
CA PRO A 15 -8.70 -20.65 -7.52
C PRO A 15 -9.75 -19.53 -7.59
N ASP A 16 -9.94 -18.80 -6.49
CA ASP A 16 -10.83 -17.63 -6.38
C ASP A 16 -10.16 -16.31 -6.82
N GLY A 17 -8.91 -16.37 -7.29
CA GLY A 17 -8.12 -15.22 -7.72
C GLY A 17 -7.46 -14.45 -6.57
N GLN A 18 -7.61 -14.87 -5.31
CA GLN A 18 -6.92 -14.27 -4.18
C GLN A 18 -5.47 -14.76 -4.11
N VAL A 19 -4.62 -14.04 -3.38
CA VAL A 19 -3.23 -14.45 -3.16
C VAL A 19 -3.19 -15.65 -2.22
N ASP A 20 -2.54 -16.74 -2.63
CA ASP A 20 -2.25 -17.90 -1.77
C ASP A 20 -0.95 -17.66 -1.00
N PHE A 21 -1.04 -16.92 0.10
CA PHE A 21 0.12 -16.59 0.92
C PHE A 21 0.84 -17.83 1.47
N ALA A 22 0.12 -18.93 1.73
CA ALA A 22 0.71 -20.14 2.30
C ALA A 22 1.65 -20.86 1.33
N ARG A 23 1.39 -20.73 0.02
CA ARG A 23 2.23 -21.32 -1.04
C ARG A 23 3.32 -20.39 -1.56
N ALA A 24 3.34 -19.13 -1.14
CA ALA A 24 4.27 -18.13 -1.65
C ALA A 24 5.69 -18.35 -1.08
N ASP A 25 6.70 -18.08 -1.91
CA ASP A 25 8.10 -18.07 -1.48
C ASP A 25 8.31 -17.02 -0.37
N PRO A 26 8.88 -17.39 0.80
CA PRO A 26 9.17 -16.45 1.89
C PRO A 26 10.00 -15.24 1.46
N VAL A 27 10.93 -15.40 0.50
CA VAL A 27 11.74 -14.28 -0.01
C VAL A 27 10.87 -13.30 -0.79
N LEU A 28 9.95 -13.82 -1.63
CA LEU A 28 8.99 -13.00 -2.35
C LEU A 28 8.01 -12.31 -1.40
N LEU A 29 7.53 -12.99 -0.35
CA LEU A 29 6.65 -12.39 0.67
C LEU A 29 7.34 -11.24 1.42
N ALA A 30 8.63 -11.38 1.74
CA ALA A 30 9.41 -10.32 2.37
C ALA A 30 9.56 -9.10 1.43
N LEU A 31 9.86 -9.33 0.15
CA LEU A 31 9.93 -8.28 -0.86
C LEU A 31 8.60 -7.54 -1.00
N VAL A 32 7.48 -8.26 -1.16
CA VAL A 32 6.15 -7.67 -1.31
C VAL A 32 5.78 -6.86 -0.06
N ARG A 33 6.03 -7.39 1.13
CA ARG A 33 5.81 -6.67 2.40
C ARG A 33 6.55 -5.33 2.41
N ASP A 34 7.84 -5.34 2.13
CA ASP A 34 8.70 -4.16 2.26
C ASP A 34 8.37 -3.10 1.19
N GLU A 35 8.08 -3.55 -0.04
CA GLU A 35 7.65 -2.67 -1.12
C GLU A 35 6.25 -2.08 -0.87
N ALA A 36 5.30 -2.88 -0.35
CA ALA A 36 3.98 -2.40 0.02
C ALA A 36 4.04 -1.38 1.18
N GLN A 37 4.89 -1.65 2.18
CA GLN A 37 5.11 -0.71 3.28
C GLN A 37 5.75 0.59 2.80
N THR A 38 6.70 0.51 1.88
CA THR A 38 7.34 1.68 1.27
C THR A 38 6.32 2.52 0.50
N VAL A 39 5.46 1.88 -0.31
CA VAL A 39 4.39 2.57 -1.04
C VAL A 39 3.41 3.26 -0.08
N LEU A 40 2.93 2.55 0.94
CA LEU A 40 2.07 3.11 1.99
C LEU A 40 2.67 4.38 2.60
N GLN A 41 3.95 4.34 3.01
CA GLN A 41 4.61 5.50 3.62
C GLN A 41 4.73 6.68 2.66
N VAL A 42 5.07 6.42 1.39
CA VAL A 42 5.17 7.47 0.37
C VAL A 42 3.81 8.13 0.15
N VAL A 43 2.75 7.33 0.02
CA VAL A 43 1.38 7.85 -0.20
C VAL A 43 0.93 8.68 1.00
N GLN A 44 1.06 8.18 2.23
CA GLN A 44 0.64 8.92 3.43
C GLN A 44 1.38 10.25 3.58
N ARG A 45 2.71 10.26 3.33
CA ARG A 45 3.50 11.50 3.33
C ARG A 45 3.06 12.47 2.23
N GLY A 46 2.78 11.94 1.04
CA GLY A 46 2.27 12.72 -0.09
C GLY A 46 0.93 13.38 0.21
N GLN A 47 -0.04 12.60 0.72
CA GLN A 47 -1.35 13.11 1.13
C GLN A 47 -1.22 14.21 2.20
N GLY A 48 -0.37 14.01 3.21
CA GLY A 48 -0.11 15.02 4.23
C GLY A 48 0.51 16.31 3.67
N ALA A 49 1.45 16.19 2.71
CA ALA A 49 2.05 17.33 2.04
C ALA A 49 1.01 18.10 1.20
N ILE A 50 0.19 17.39 0.44
CA ILE A 50 -0.90 17.97 -0.36
C ILE A 50 -1.91 18.69 0.54
N GLY A 51 -2.32 18.09 1.65
CA GLY A 51 -3.23 18.72 2.61
C GLY A 51 -2.67 20.04 3.16
N ARG A 52 -1.36 20.10 3.42
CA ARG A 52 -0.72 21.37 3.80
C ARG A 52 -0.69 22.39 2.68
N LEU A 53 -0.43 21.98 1.44
CA LEU A 53 -0.47 22.88 0.28
C LEU A 53 -1.87 23.45 0.06
N LEU A 54 -2.91 22.63 0.18
CA LEU A 54 -4.31 23.07 0.11
C LEU A 54 -4.64 24.09 1.20
N ALA A 55 -4.24 23.82 2.45
CA ALA A 55 -4.44 24.76 3.55
C ALA A 55 -3.73 26.11 3.29
N CYS A 56 -2.49 26.09 2.78
CA CYS A 56 -1.77 27.31 2.40
C CYS A 56 -2.37 28.02 1.18
N SER A 57 -3.12 27.31 0.34
CA SER A 57 -3.71 27.84 -0.90
C SER A 57 -5.16 28.29 -0.73
N ALA A 58 -5.71 28.25 0.48
CA ALA A 58 -7.12 28.55 0.74
C ALA A 58 -7.59 29.89 0.14
N VAL A 59 -6.77 30.95 0.27
CA VAL A 59 -7.09 32.27 -0.30
C VAL A 59 -7.12 32.24 -1.82
N ALA A 60 -6.18 31.53 -2.46
CA ALA A 60 -6.13 31.41 -3.92
C ALA A 60 -7.29 30.56 -4.48
N ILE A 61 -7.80 29.61 -3.69
CA ILE A 61 -9.00 28.84 -4.02
C ILE A 61 -10.25 29.73 -3.89
N GLU A 62 -10.35 30.51 -2.81
CA GLU A 62 -11.48 31.41 -2.57
C GLU A 62 -11.55 32.56 -3.59
N SER A 63 -10.40 33.10 -4.02
CA SER A 63 -10.32 34.12 -5.07
C SER A 63 -10.60 33.58 -6.47
N GLY A 64 -10.62 32.26 -6.64
CA GLY A 64 -10.79 31.59 -7.94
C GLY A 64 -9.53 31.55 -8.80
N ASP A 65 -8.36 31.93 -8.26
CA ASP A 65 -7.07 31.76 -8.93
C ASP A 65 -6.69 30.28 -9.08
N ILE A 66 -7.19 29.43 -8.17
CA ILE A 66 -7.25 27.98 -8.29
C ILE A 66 -8.71 27.61 -8.48
N ASP A 67 -9.05 27.00 -9.61
CA ASP A 67 -10.41 26.65 -9.94
C ASP A 67 -10.96 25.50 -9.06
N ALA A 68 -12.28 25.48 -8.89
CA ALA A 68 -12.96 24.49 -8.06
C ALA A 68 -12.83 23.06 -8.60
N ASP A 69 -12.79 22.89 -9.93
CA ASP A 69 -12.67 21.57 -10.56
C ASP A 69 -11.31 20.92 -10.26
N SER A 70 -10.25 21.74 -10.19
CA SER A 70 -8.91 21.32 -9.75
C SER A 70 -8.91 20.83 -8.30
N VAL A 71 -9.61 21.53 -7.40
CA VAL A 71 -9.72 21.14 -5.98
C VAL A 71 -10.54 19.85 -5.83
N GLU A 72 -11.65 19.74 -6.56
CA GLU A 72 -12.49 18.54 -6.59
C GLU A 72 -11.72 17.32 -7.11
N SER A 73 -11.04 17.47 -8.26
CA SER A 73 -10.20 16.44 -8.86
C SER A 73 -9.11 15.96 -7.90
N LEU A 74 -8.52 16.88 -7.14
CA LEU A 74 -7.53 16.55 -6.12
C LEU A 74 -8.16 15.80 -4.93
N GLY A 75 -9.38 16.15 -4.54
CA GLY A 75 -10.15 15.42 -3.54
C GLY A 75 -10.38 13.96 -3.93
N TYR A 76 -10.84 13.73 -5.17
CA TYR A 76 -10.98 12.37 -5.71
C TYR A 76 -9.66 11.62 -5.74
N PHE A 77 -8.60 12.24 -6.22
CA PHE A 77 -7.27 11.64 -6.23
C PHE A 77 -6.80 11.23 -4.82
N LEU A 78 -6.97 12.11 -3.82
CA LEU A 78 -6.60 11.84 -2.44
C LEU A 78 -7.36 10.65 -1.85
N ALA A 79 -8.63 10.48 -2.21
CA ALA A 79 -9.44 9.33 -1.80
C ALA A 79 -8.90 8.03 -2.44
N GLU A 80 -8.72 8.00 -3.76
CA GLU A 80 -8.24 6.83 -4.50
C GLU A 80 -6.86 6.35 -4.01
N VAL A 81 -5.91 7.28 -3.81
CA VAL A 81 -4.59 6.89 -3.28
C VAL A 81 -4.66 6.47 -1.82
N GLY A 82 -5.62 6.98 -1.04
CA GLY A 82 -5.88 6.53 0.32
C GLY A 82 -6.31 5.07 0.37
N ASP A 83 -7.27 4.69 -0.46
CA ASP A 83 -7.72 3.30 -0.58
C ASP A 83 -6.59 2.37 -1.05
N PHE A 84 -5.79 2.83 -2.01
CA PHE A 84 -4.59 2.10 -2.44
C PHE A 84 -3.57 1.91 -1.31
N ALA A 85 -3.37 2.92 -0.46
CA ALA A 85 -2.49 2.83 0.70
C ALA A 85 -3.00 1.78 1.71
N VAL A 86 -4.31 1.74 1.96
CA VAL A 86 -4.93 0.71 2.81
C VAL A 86 -4.72 -0.68 2.21
N ALA A 87 -4.90 -0.86 0.90
CA ALA A 87 -4.63 -2.13 0.25
C ALA A 87 -3.18 -2.60 0.43
N CYS A 88 -2.22 -1.66 0.30
CA CYS A 88 -0.80 -1.93 0.57
C CYS A 88 -0.55 -2.33 2.03
N TRP A 89 -1.22 -1.68 2.98
CA TRP A 89 -1.11 -2.03 4.40
C TRP A 89 -1.65 -3.43 4.69
N VAL A 90 -2.84 -3.76 4.19
CA VAL A 90 -3.45 -5.10 4.35
C VAL A 90 -2.53 -6.18 3.79
N MET A 91 -1.97 -5.95 2.59
CA MET A 91 -1.00 -6.85 1.97
C MET A 91 0.25 -7.04 2.84
N SER A 92 0.83 -5.95 3.37
CA SER A 92 2.02 -6.03 4.22
C SER A 92 1.74 -6.77 5.54
N CYS A 93 0.55 -6.60 6.11
CA CYS A 93 0.08 -7.34 7.28
C CYS A 93 -0.04 -8.84 6.98
N ALA A 94 -0.67 -9.23 5.87
CA ALA A 94 -0.81 -10.63 5.47
C ALA A 94 0.56 -11.29 5.29
N CYS A 95 1.48 -10.66 4.54
CA CYS A 95 2.84 -11.16 4.38
C CYS A 95 3.57 -11.34 5.73
N ARG A 96 3.45 -10.38 6.65
CA ARG A 96 4.06 -10.48 8.00
C ARG A 96 3.52 -11.65 8.81
N ALA A 97 2.21 -11.82 8.81
CA ALA A 97 1.56 -12.91 9.54
C ALA A 97 2.03 -14.28 9.04
N THR A 98 2.09 -14.47 7.73
CA THR A 98 2.56 -15.73 7.11
C THR A 98 4.04 -15.99 7.40
N LEU A 99 4.90 -14.98 7.26
CA LEU A 99 6.33 -15.11 7.56
C LEU A 99 6.57 -15.49 9.03
N ALA A 100 5.83 -14.89 9.97
CA ALA A 100 5.91 -15.23 11.38
C ALA A 100 5.42 -16.66 11.69
N ALA A 101 4.38 -17.15 10.99
CA ALA A 101 3.91 -18.52 11.15
C ALA A 101 4.95 -19.54 10.64
N SER A 102 5.64 -19.23 9.53
CA SER A 102 6.66 -20.11 8.94
C SER A 102 7.91 -20.26 9.82
N SER A 103 8.29 -19.23 10.58
CA SER A 103 9.44 -19.29 11.50
C SER A 103 9.14 -20.07 12.79
N GLY A 104 7.86 -20.14 13.22
CA GLY A 104 7.43 -20.93 14.39
C GLY A 104 7.28 -22.44 14.13
N SER A 105 7.08 -22.85 12.88
CA SER A 105 6.92 -24.26 12.50
C SER A 105 8.23 -25.06 12.50
N GLY A 106 9.39 -24.40 12.51
CA GLY A 106 10.72 -25.06 12.49
C GLY A 106 11.23 -25.53 13.85
N VAL A 107 10.55 -25.19 14.96
CA VAL A 107 11.04 -25.42 16.34
C VAL A 107 10.41 -26.66 17.01
N ARG A 108 9.49 -27.39 16.35
CA ARG A 108 8.74 -28.51 16.96
C ARG A 108 9.04 -29.91 16.39
N ALA A 109 10.21 -30.13 15.79
CA ALA A 109 10.68 -31.47 15.43
C ALA A 109 11.90 -31.87 16.27
N GLY A 110 11.62 -32.47 17.43
CA GLY A 110 12.58 -33.15 18.32
C GLY A 110 12.09 -33.17 19.76
N PRO A 111 12.24 -34.27 20.53
CA PRO A 111 12.89 -35.55 20.22
C PRO A 111 11.95 -36.65 19.72
#